data_AF-A0A2D4PZE7-F1
#
_entry.id   AF-A0A2D4PZE7-F1
#
_cell.length_a   1.000
_cell.length_b   1.000
_cell.length_c   1.000
_cell.angle_alpha   90.00
_cell.angle_beta   90.00
_cell.angle_gamma   90.00
#
_symmetry.space_group_name_H-M   'P 1'
#
loop_
_entity.id
_entity.type
_entity.pdbx_description
1 polymer ?
#
loop_
_entity_poly.entity_id
_entity_poly.type
_entity_poly.pdbx_seq_one_letter_code
_entity_poly.pdbx_strand_id
1 'polypeptide(L)'
;VRTPGGPSSGGGVSGFPGTPGIAVRAIATLVPPPAMEEILSPVMLDLYNEVLTDSSMLDTWRDALISLIPKEGTNAKQIQNYRPISLLNSDYKIFATIIAKT
;
A
#
# COMPACT_ATOMS: atom_id res chain seq x y z
N VAL A 1 39.98 66.23 0.68
CA VAL A 1 39.80 65.97 2.13
C VAL A 1 38.55 65.11 2.31
N ARG A 2 38.61 64.10 3.19
CA ARG A 2 37.65 62.98 3.34
C ARG A 2 36.39 63.34 4.17
N THR A 3 35.20 62.96 3.67
CA THR A 3 33.98 62.33 4.30
C THR A 3 33.36 62.89 5.63
N PRO A 4 32.20 62.43 6.18
CA PRO A 4 31.16 61.45 5.75
C PRO A 4 29.68 61.86 5.99
N GLY A 5 28.72 61.05 5.51
CA GLY A 5 27.31 61.05 5.97
C GLY A 5 26.46 60.00 5.25
N GLY A 6 26.20 58.84 5.90
CA GLY A 6 25.27 57.79 5.43
C GLY A 6 23.84 58.00 6.00
N PRO A 7 23.00 56.95 6.14
CA PRO A 7 22.79 55.74 5.34
C PRO A 7 21.38 55.76 4.65
N SER A 8 21.14 54.92 3.65
CA SER A 8 19.76 54.49 3.34
C SER A 8 19.75 53.07 2.81
N SER A 9 19.18 52.20 3.62
CA SER A 9 18.98 50.78 3.36
C SER A 9 17.68 50.57 2.59
N GLY A 10 17.77 49.80 1.52
CA GLY A 10 16.64 49.20 0.79
C GLY A 10 17.28 48.44 -0.36
N GLY A 11 17.25 47.12 -0.44
CA GLY A 11 16.27 46.16 0.01
C GLY A 11 16.07 45.26 -1.19
N GLY A 12 16.44 43.98 -1.10
CA GLY A 12 16.31 43.08 -2.25
C GLY A 12 17.05 41.76 -2.13
N VAL A 13 16.39 40.81 -1.47
CA VAL A 13 16.57 39.35 -1.58
C VAL A 13 17.91 38.76 -1.15
N SER A 14 18.12 38.69 0.17
CA SER A 14 18.94 37.62 0.75
C SER A 14 18.22 36.29 0.51
N GLY A 15 18.59 35.58 -0.55
CA GLY A 15 18.14 34.22 -0.79
C GLY A 15 18.62 33.30 0.33
N PHE A 16 17.72 32.94 1.23
CA PHE A 16 17.75 31.59 1.80
C PHE A 16 16.66 30.81 1.08
N PRO A 17 17.02 29.75 0.33
CA PRO A 17 16.72 28.45 0.91
C PRO A 17 17.79 27.40 0.58
N GLY A 18 18.01 26.52 1.55
CA GLY A 18 18.89 25.37 1.39
C GLY A 18 18.46 24.48 0.24
N THR A 19 19.44 24.04 -0.55
CA THR A 19 19.24 22.99 -1.55
C THR A 19 19.92 21.71 -1.08
N PRO A 20 19.24 20.82 -0.34
CA PRO A 20 19.61 19.41 -0.33
C PRO A 20 18.86 18.70 -1.46
N GLY A 21 19.00 19.17 -2.71
CA GLY A 21 18.30 18.57 -3.85
C GLY A 21 19.03 17.33 -4.41
N ILE A 22 20.35 17.33 -4.36
CA ILE A 22 21.19 16.28 -4.97
C ILE A 22 21.44 15.15 -3.97
N ALA A 23 21.73 15.48 -2.70
CA ALA A 23 21.97 14.49 -1.65
C ALA A 23 20.71 13.68 -1.30
N VAL A 24 19.54 14.31 -1.19
CA VAL A 24 18.28 13.62 -0.90
C VAL A 24 17.87 12.68 -2.04
N ARG A 25 18.09 13.09 -3.29
CA ARG A 25 17.84 12.23 -4.46
C ARG A 25 18.80 11.06 -4.54
N ALA A 26 20.07 11.25 -4.18
CA ALA A 26 21.07 10.18 -4.18
C ALA A 26 20.79 9.13 -3.08
N ILE A 27 20.36 9.54 -1.88
CA ILE A 27 20.03 8.58 -0.81
C ILE A 27 18.85 7.70 -1.20
N ALA A 28 17.81 8.26 -1.85
CA ALA A 28 16.64 7.50 -2.28
C ALA A 28 16.93 6.47 -3.39
N THR A 29 17.99 6.66 -4.20
CA THR A 29 18.43 5.67 -5.19
C THR A 29 19.43 4.65 -4.65
N LEU A 30 20.12 4.95 -3.55
CA LEU A 30 21.12 4.04 -2.95
C LEU A 30 20.47 2.89 -2.16
N VAL A 31 19.23 3.05 -1.71
CA VAL A 31 18.46 1.98 -1.07
C VAL A 31 17.46 1.46 -2.09
N PRO A 32 17.61 0.21 -2.59
CA PRO A 32 16.60 -0.39 -3.45
C PRO A 32 15.28 -0.46 -2.68
N PRO A 33 14.12 -0.27 -3.35
CA PRO A 33 12.85 -0.42 -2.69
C PRO A 33 12.78 -1.83 -2.06
N PRO A 34 12.30 -1.94 -0.81
CA PRO A 34 12.19 -3.24 -0.16
C PRO A 34 11.35 -4.17 -1.03
N ALA A 35 11.75 -5.45 -1.05
CA ALA A 35 10.98 -6.46 -1.75
C ALA A 35 9.57 -6.52 -1.15
N MET A 36 8.56 -6.81 -1.98
CA MET A 36 7.17 -6.90 -1.52
C MET A 36 7.01 -7.84 -0.32
N GLU A 37 7.78 -8.93 -0.30
CA GLU A 37 7.82 -9.89 0.80
C GLU A 37 8.26 -9.26 2.13
N GLU A 38 9.28 -8.41 2.14
CA GLU A 38 9.82 -7.77 3.35
C GLU A 38 8.81 -6.78 3.96
N ILE A 39 7.94 -6.22 3.13
CA ILE A 39 6.87 -5.31 3.58
C ILE A 39 5.65 -6.11 4.06
N LEU A 40 5.24 -7.11 3.29
CA LEU A 40 3.98 -7.82 3.51
C LEU A 40 4.07 -8.87 4.63
N SER A 41 5.21 -9.55 4.76
CA SER A 41 5.40 -10.61 5.74
C SER A 41 5.17 -10.18 7.19
N PRO A 42 5.78 -9.08 7.70
CA PRO A 42 5.54 -8.67 9.08
C PRO A 42 4.08 -8.27 9.32
N VAL A 43 3.45 -7.59 8.36
CA VAL A 43 2.04 -7.18 8.45
C VAL A 43 1.11 -8.39 8.55
N MET A 44 1.33 -9.41 7.70
CA MET A 44 0.51 -10.63 7.71
C MET A 44 0.76 -11.46 8.97
N LEU A 45 2.00 -11.52 9.46
CA LEU A 45 2.34 -12.22 10.68
C LEU A 45 1.66 -11.59 11.90
N ASP A 46 1.74 -10.28 12.04
CA ASP A 46 1.10 -9.54 13.14
C ASP A 46 -0.43 -9.75 13.10
N LEU A 47 -1.04 -9.63 11.92
CA LEU A 47 -2.47 -9.88 11.72
C LEU A 47 -2.88 -11.30 12.15
N TYR A 48 -2.12 -12.32 11.74
CA TYR A 48 -2.46 -13.70 12.09
C TYR A 48 -2.27 -13.99 13.58
N ASN A 49 -1.26 -13.41 14.21
CA ASN A 49 -1.04 -13.52 15.65
C ASN A 49 -2.16 -12.85 16.44
N GLU A 50 -2.65 -11.70 15.99
CA GLU A 50 -3.81 -11.01 16.59
C GLU A 50 -5.06 -11.88 16.51
N VAL A 51 -5.38 -12.41 15.31
CA VAL A 51 -6.54 -13.29 15.10
C VAL A 51 -6.47 -14.56 15.98
N LEU A 52 -5.27 -15.13 16.16
CA LEU A 52 -5.08 -16.29 17.04
C LEU A 52 -5.26 -15.95 18.52
N THR A 53 -4.82 -14.77 18.95
CA THR A 53 -4.87 -14.33 20.35
C THR A 53 -6.29 -13.95 20.77
N ASP A 54 -6.99 -13.20 19.92
CA ASP A 54 -8.33 -12.69 20.22
C ASP A 54 -9.43 -13.70 19.87
N SER A 55 -9.08 -14.85 19.28
CA SER A 55 -10.00 -15.90 18.80
C SER A 55 -11.09 -15.41 17.82
N SER A 56 -10.95 -14.18 17.34
CA SER A 56 -11.91 -13.50 16.50
C SER A 56 -11.31 -13.31 15.11
N MET A 57 -11.88 -14.00 14.13
CA MET A 57 -11.53 -13.78 12.73
C MET A 57 -12.15 -12.47 12.25
N LEU A 58 -11.46 -11.76 11.37
CA LEU A 58 -12.00 -10.58 10.70
C LEU A 58 -13.27 -10.93 9.93
N ASP A 59 -14.28 -10.07 10.01
CA ASP A 59 -15.56 -10.30 9.34
C ASP A 59 -15.40 -10.42 7.81
N THR A 60 -14.48 -9.64 7.23
CA THR A 60 -14.19 -9.66 5.79
C THR A 60 -13.64 -10.98 5.29
N TRP A 61 -13.11 -11.84 6.17
CA TRP A 61 -12.61 -13.17 5.81
C TRP A 61 -13.75 -14.17 5.60
N ARG A 62 -14.93 -13.88 6.14
CA ARG A 62 -16.14 -14.69 5.97
C ARG A 62 -16.93 -14.29 4.74
N ASP A 63 -16.63 -13.13 4.17
CA ASP A 63 -17.29 -12.62 2.99
C ASP A 63 -16.78 -13.30 1.71
N ALA A 64 -17.70 -13.52 0.78
CA ALA A 64 -17.39 -14.02 -0.56
C ALA A 64 -17.95 -13.06 -1.61
N LEU A 65 -17.10 -12.66 -2.55
CA LEU A 65 -17.54 -11.88 -3.71
C LEU A 65 -18.14 -12.83 -4.75
N ILE A 66 -19.43 -12.66 -5.06
CA ILE A 66 -20.10 -13.44 -6.11
C ILE A 66 -19.86 -12.78 -7.47
N SER A 67 -19.14 -13.48 -8.34
CA SER A 67 -18.91 -13.07 -9.72
C SER A 67 -19.71 -13.96 -10.68
N LEU A 68 -20.31 -13.36 -11.71
CA LEU A 68 -21.09 -14.07 -12.72
C LEU A 68 -20.25 -14.24 -14.00
N ILE A 69 -19.98 -15.49 -14.39
CA ILE A 69 -19.27 -15.81 -15.63
C ILE A 69 -20.25 -16.37 -16.67
N PRO A 70 -20.34 -15.78 -17.89
CA PRO A 70 -21.22 -16.29 -18.94
C PRO A 70 -20.72 -17.65 -19.48
N LYS A 71 -21.65 -18.55 -19.82
CA LYS A 71 -21.35 -19.79 -20.54
C LYS A 71 -20.95 -19.48 -21.98
N GLU A 72 -19.88 -20.10 -22.45
CA GLU A 72 -19.42 -19.95 -23.83
C GLU A 72 -20.49 -20.42 -24.83
N GLY A 73 -20.61 -19.70 -25.96
CA GLY A 73 -21.56 -20.03 -27.02
C GLY A 73 -23.04 -19.79 -26.69
N THR A 74 -23.36 -19.15 -25.56
CA THR A 74 -24.74 -18.87 -25.15
C THR A 74 -25.08 -17.38 -25.14
N ASN A 75 -26.37 -17.05 -25.15
CA ASN A 75 -26.83 -15.67 -25.14
C ASN A 75 -26.65 -15.04 -23.75
N ALA A 76 -25.73 -14.09 -23.64
CA ALA A 76 -25.41 -13.36 -22.40
C ALA A 76 -26.54 -12.47 -21.88
N LYS A 77 -27.66 -12.32 -22.61
CA LYS A 77 -28.84 -11.58 -22.11
C LYS A 77 -29.74 -12.42 -21.20
N GLN A 78 -29.51 -13.74 -21.11
CA GLN A 78 -30.31 -14.63 -20.28
C GLN A 78 -29.55 -15.01 -19.01
N ILE A 79 -30.13 -14.74 -17.84
CA ILE A 79 -29.44 -14.96 -16.54
C ILE A 79 -29.09 -16.43 -16.27
N GLN A 80 -29.90 -17.37 -16.77
CA GLN A 80 -29.66 -18.82 -16.69
C GLN A 80 -28.38 -19.29 -17.40
N ASN A 81 -27.81 -18.44 -18.25
CA ASN A 81 -26.57 -18.72 -18.96
C ASN A 81 -25.32 -18.29 -18.19
N TYR A 82 -25.45 -17.71 -17.00
CA TYR A 82 -24.32 -17.40 -16.13
C TYR A 82 -24.05 -18.52 -15.13
N ARG A 83 -22.77 -18.62 -14.72
CA ARG A 83 -22.31 -19.45 -13.61
C ARG A 83 -21.88 -18.52 -12.48
N PRO A 84 -22.51 -18.60 -11.29
CA PRO A 84 -22.02 -17.87 -10.14
C PRO A 84 -20.75 -18.54 -9.60
N ILE A 85 -19.72 -17.76 -9.34
CA ILE A 85 -18.48 -18.18 -8.68
C ILE A 85 -18.33 -17.35 -7.42
N SER A 86 -18.06 -18.02 -6.30
CA SER A 86 -17.73 -17.38 -5.03
C SER A 86 -16.22 -17.18 -4.93
N LEU A 87 -15.79 -15.93 -4.88
CA LEU A 87 -14.40 -15.53 -4.68
C LEU A 87 -14.19 -15.21 -3.18
N LEU A 88 -13.54 -16.15 -2.49
CA LEU A 88 -13.21 -16.03 -1.06
C LEU A 88 -11.90 -15.24 -0.87
N ASN A 89 -11.75 -14.59 0.28
CA ASN A 89 -10.50 -13.91 0.62
C ASN A 89 -9.32 -14.92 0.65
N SER A 90 -8.21 -14.54 0.02
CA SER A 90 -6.99 -15.35 0.01
C SER A 90 -6.29 -15.36 1.37
N ASP A 91 -6.43 -14.29 2.18
CA ASP A 91 -5.82 -14.20 3.51
C ASP A 91 -6.29 -15.35 4.41
N TYR A 92 -7.61 -15.60 4.40
CA TYR A 92 -8.21 -16.74 5.09
C TYR A 92 -7.61 -18.08 4.63
N LYS A 93 -7.41 -18.26 3.32
CA LYS A 93 -6.86 -19.52 2.79
C LYS A 93 -5.42 -19.73 3.24
N ILE A 94 -4.62 -18.67 3.26
CA ILE A 94 -3.24 -18.70 3.74
C ILE A 94 -3.24 -19.07 5.22
N PHE A 95 -4.02 -18.35 6.04
CA PHE A 95 -4.16 -18.60 7.46
C PHE A 95 -4.61 -20.04 7.79
N ALA A 96 -5.68 -20.51 7.14
CA ALA A 96 -6.19 -21.86 7.31
C ALA A 96 -5.15 -22.93 6.91
N THR A 97 -4.36 -22.67 5.87
CA THR A 97 -3.27 -23.58 5.46
C THR A 97 -2.15 -23.63 6.50
N ILE A 98 -1.81 -22.49 7.12
CA ILE A 98 -0.78 -22.41 8.17
C ILE A 98 -1.23 -23.22 9.39
N ILE A 99 -2.45 -22.99 9.89
CA ILE A 99 -2.98 -23.71 11.06
C ILE A 99 -3.17 -25.19 10.78
N ALA A 100 -3.68 -25.57 9.60
CA ALA A 100 -3.89 -26.97 9.27
C ALA A 100 -2.59 -27.77 9.10
N LYS A 101 -1.46 -27.10 8.86
CA LYS A 101 -0.12 -27.70 8.76
C LYS A 101 0.64 -27.72 10.08
N THR A 102 0.08 -27.14 11.15
CA THR A 102 0.65 -27.18 12.50
C THR A 102 0.12 -28.40 13.25
#